data_AF-A0A1C7GPS2-F1
#
_entry.id   AF-A0A1C7GPS2-F1
#
_cell.length_a   1.000
_cell.length_b   1.000
_cell.length_c   1.000
_cell.angle_alpha   90.00
_cell.angle_beta   90.00
_cell.angle_gamma   90.00
#
_symmetry.space_group_name_H-M   'P 1'
#
loop_
_entity.id
_entity.type
_entity.pdbx_description
1 polymer ?
#
loop_
_entity_poly.entity_id
_entity_poly.type
_entity_poly.pdbx_seq_one_letter_code
_entity_poly.pdbx_strand_id
1 'polypeptide(L)' 'MDTQMEIQNIDQLEFAIFCIENIAARLGIDAKQVYQALEDSDILISYIVPGYDVLHTQGKDYIVDDILSVMETRGVKP' A
#
# COMPACT_ATOMS: atom_id res chain seq x y z
N MET A 1 18.58 14.16 -3.49
CA MET A 1 18.35 13.91 -2.05
C MET A 1 17.31 12.83 -2.00
N ASP A 2 17.73 11.59 -1.73
CA ASP A 2 16.80 10.49 -1.48
C ASP A 2 16.23 10.71 -0.08
N THR A 3 15.08 11.35 -0.01
CA THR A 3 14.30 11.37 1.22
C THR A 3 13.64 10.00 1.30
N GLN A 4 14.21 9.08 2.08
CA GLN A 4 13.49 7.87 2.47
C GLN A 4 12.22 8.33 3.19
N MET A 5 11.06 8.13 2.56
CA MET A 5 9.78 8.46 3.16
C MET A 5 9.41 7.34 4.11
N GLU A 6 9.59 7.59 5.41
CA GLU A 6 9.22 6.69 6.49
C GLU A 6 7.81 6.99 7.02
N ILE A 7 7.18 6.02 7.66
CA ILE A 7 5.92 6.21 8.39
C ILE A 7 6.16 7.19 9.55
N GLN A 8 5.47 8.33 9.55
CA GLN A 8 5.72 9.42 10.49
C GLN A 8 4.81 9.41 11.73
N ASN A 9 3.63 8.79 11.63
CA ASN A 9 2.63 8.80 12.70
C ASN A 9 1.75 7.54 12.69
N ILE A 10 0.91 7.42 13.72
CA ILE A 10 0.02 6.27 13.89
C ILE A 10 -1.03 6.17 12.79
N ASP A 11 -1.54 7.29 12.27
CA ASP A 11 -2.57 7.28 11.24
C ASP A 11 -2.04 6.72 9.91
N GLN A 12 -0.80 7.05 9.55
CA GLN A 12 -0.11 6.48 8.40
C GLN A 12 0.18 5.00 8.58
N LEU A 13 0.55 4.57 9.80
CA LEU A 13 0.75 3.17 10.13
C LEU A 13 -0.56 2.38 9.97
N GLU A 14 -1.64 2.89 10.56
CA GLU A 14 -2.97 2.28 10.48
C GLU A 14 -3.46 2.22 9.04
N PHE A 15 -3.21 3.26 8.25
CA PHE A 15 -3.55 3.29 6.82
C PHE A 15 -2.75 2.27 5.99
N ALA A 16 -1.45 2.14 6.24
CA ALA A 16 -0.62 1.13 5.61
C ALA A 16 -1.13 -0.29 5.91
N ILE A 17 -1.42 -0.58 7.19
CA ILE A 17 -2.00 -1.84 7.63
C ILE A 17 -3.36 -2.07 6.94
N PHE A 18 -4.22 -1.06 6.90
CA PHE A 18 -5.50 -1.11 6.22
C PHE A 18 -5.36 -1.49 4.73
N CYS A 19 -4.41 -0.89 4.02
CA CYS A 19 -4.17 -1.21 2.61
C CYS A 19 -3.75 -2.67 2.44
N ILE A 20 -2.78 -3.13 3.24
CA ILE A 20 -2.25 -4.49 3.21
C ILE A 20 -3.36 -5.52 3.44
N GLU A 21 -4.13 -5.35 4.51
CA GLU A 21 -5.21 -6.27 4.90
C GLU A 21 -6.31 -6.35 3.85
N ASN A 22 -6.72 -5.21 3.28
CA ASN A 22 -7.81 -5.19 2.30
C ASN A 22 -7.36 -5.72 0.93
N ILE A 23 -6.10 -5.53 0.53
CA ILE A 23 -5.54 -6.16 -0.66
C ILE A 23 -5.47 -7.67 -0.46
N ALA A 24 -4.98 -8.14 0.71
CA ALA A 24 -4.96 -9.56 1.04
C ALA A 24 -6.36 -10.18 1.01
N ALA A 25 -7.35 -9.51 1.61
CA ALA A 25 -8.74 -9.94 1.56
C ALA A 25 -9.30 -9.97 0.12
N ARG A 26 -8.96 -8.98 -0.72
CA ARG A 26 -9.39 -8.92 -2.13
C ARG A 26 -8.80 -10.06 -2.96
N LEU A 27 -7.56 -10.45 -2.69
CA LEU A 27 -6.84 -11.49 -3.43
C LEU A 27 -7.01 -12.89 -2.82
N GLY A 28 -7.54 -13.00 -1.60
CA GLY A 28 -7.70 -14.27 -0.89
C GLY A 28 -6.37 -14.89 -0.44
N ILE A 29 -5.39 -14.05 -0.08
CA ILE A 29 -4.04 -14.45 0.32
C ILE A 29 -3.67 -13.90 1.70
N ASP A 30 -2.53 -14.32 2.22
CA ASP A 30 -2.00 -13.86 3.51
C ASP A 30 -1.49 -12.41 3.41
N ALA A 31 -1.82 -11.57 4.40
CA ALA A 31 -1.37 -10.18 4.51
C ALA A 31 0.16 -10.03 4.51
N LYS A 32 0.89 -11.03 5.01
CA LYS A 32 2.36 -11.05 4.98
C LYS A 32 2.91 -11.09 3.55
N GLN A 33 2.25 -11.82 2.63
CA GLN A 33 2.67 -11.87 1.22
C GLN A 33 2.50 -10.50 0.56
N VAL A 34 1.36 -9.84 0.83
CA VAL A 34 1.10 -8.48 0.36
C VAL A 34 2.12 -7.50 0.93
N TYR A 35 2.37 -7.54 2.24
CA TYR A 35 3.37 -6.68 2.88
C TYR A 35 4.75 -6.83 2.22
N GLN A 36 5.23 -8.07 2.05
CA GLN A 36 6.53 -8.35 1.43
C GLN A 36 6.61 -7.80 0.00
N ALA A 37 5.58 -8.04 -0.82
CA ALA A 37 5.55 -7.53 -2.19
C ALA A 37 5.52 -6.00 -2.26
N LEU A 38 4.81 -5.32 -1.35
CA LEU A 38 4.76 -3.85 -1.31
C LEU A 38 6.06 -3.24 -0.77
N GLU A 39 6.71 -3.89 0.19
CA GLU A 39 8.00 -3.48 0.76
C GLU A 39 9.12 -3.66 -0.27
N ASP A 40 9.28 -4.86 -0.83
CA ASP A 40 10.37 -5.21 -1.77
C ASP A 40 10.31 -4.42 -3.08
N SER A 41 9.14 -3.87 -3.43
CA SER A 41 8.91 -3.04 -4.62
C SER A 41 8.91 -1.54 -4.35
N ASP A 42 9.23 -1.14 -3.12
CA ASP A 42 9.13 0.22 -2.60
C ASP A 42 7.73 0.84 -2.70
N ILE A 43 6.66 0.11 -3.10
CA ILE A 43 5.31 0.68 -3.23
C ILE A 43 4.81 1.20 -1.88
N LEU A 44 5.15 0.53 -0.78
CA LEU A 44 4.76 0.97 0.55
C LEU A 44 5.28 2.38 0.86
N ILE A 45 6.60 2.59 0.68
CA ILE A 45 7.28 3.85 1.02
C ILE A 45 7.27 4.91 -0.09
N SER A 46 7.13 4.51 -1.37
CA SER A 46 7.16 5.42 -2.52
C SER A 46 5.76 5.83 -3.00
N TYR A 47 4.71 5.14 -2.57
CA TYR A 47 3.34 5.40 -3.05
C TYR A 47 2.28 5.43 -1.95
N ILE A 48 2.18 4.38 -1.11
CA ILE A 48 1.11 4.29 -0.10
C ILE A 48 1.30 5.33 1.01
N VAL A 49 2.47 5.35 1.66
CA VAL A 49 2.77 6.31 2.75
C VAL A 49 2.75 7.76 2.25
N PRO A 50 3.40 8.11 1.13
CA PRO A 50 3.37 9.47 0.59
C PRO A 50 1.98 9.89 0.09
N GLY A 51 1.19 8.93 -0.39
CA GLY A 51 -0.16 9.12 -0.87
C GLY A 51 -1.21 9.23 0.23
N TYR A 52 -0.84 9.08 1.51
CA TYR A 52 -1.77 9.04 2.65
C TYR A 52 -2.82 10.14 2.56
N ASP A 53 -2.43 11.41 2.49
CA ASP A 53 -3.35 12.57 2.51
C ASP A 53 -4.42 12.53 1.43
N VAL A 54 -4.13 11.94 0.27
CA VAL A 54 -5.07 11.82 -0.85
C VAL A 54 -5.85 10.52 -0.75
N LEU A 55 -5.16 9.38 -0.61
CA LEU A 55 -5.75 8.05 -0.64
C LEU A 55 -6.69 7.81 0.54
N HIS A 56 -6.38 8.28 1.75
CA HIS A 56 -7.21 8.04 2.94
C HIS A 56 -8.58 8.73 2.88
N THR A 57 -8.78 9.66 1.94
CA THR A 57 -10.07 10.32 1.70
C THR A 57 -10.98 9.54 0.74
N GLN A 58 -10.44 8.52 0.08
CA GLN A 58 -11.13 7.74 -0.93
C GLN A 58 -11.89 6.55 -0.32
N GLY A 59 -12.83 5.99 -1.09
CA GLY A 59 -13.52 4.76 -0.68
C GLY A 59 -12.59 3.55 -0.71
N LYS A 60 -12.84 2.57 0.17
CA LYS A 60 -12.06 1.33 0.28
C LYS A 60 -11.78 0.66 -1.06
N ASP A 61 -12.82 0.40 -1.87
CA ASP A 61 -12.64 -0.34 -3.12
C ASP A 61 -11.77 0.42 -4.12
N TYR A 62 -11.87 1.76 -4.15
CA TYR A 62 -11.00 2.60 -4.97
C TYR A 62 -9.53 2.49 -4.52
N ILE A 63 -9.25 2.61 -3.22
CA ILE A 63 -7.88 2.50 -2.67
C ILE A 63 -7.25 1.17 -3.06
N VAL A 64 -8.01 0.07 -2.89
CA VAL A 64 -7.53 -1.28 -3.22
C VAL A 64 -7.28 -1.43 -4.72
N ASP A 65 -8.21 -1.00 -5.57
CA ASP A 65 -8.06 -1.09 -7.03
C ASP A 65 -6.88 -0.25 -7.55
N ASP A 66 -6.66 0.94 -6.96
CA ASP A 66 -5.58 1.86 -7.31
C ASP A 66 -4.20 1.26 -6.97
N ILE A 67 -4.03 0.73 -5.75
CA ILE A 67 -2.77 0.09 -5.35
C ILE A 67 -2.51 -1.18 -6.19
N LEU A 68 -3.53 -1.99 -6.47
CA LEU A 68 -3.39 -3.15 -7.35
C LEU A 68 -2.97 -2.75 -8.78
N SER A 69 -3.53 -1.66 -9.31
CA SER A 69 -3.13 -1.10 -10.61
C SER A 69 -1.67 -0.64 -10.62
N VAL A 70 -1.19 -0.03 -9.52
CA VAL A 70 0.23 0.32 -9.35
C VAL A 70 1.11 -0.92 -9.29
N MET A 71 0.72 -1.97 -8.55
CA MET A 71 1.44 -3.24 -8.51
C MET A 71 1.55 -3.85 -9.91
N GLU A 72 0.45 -3.92 -10.66
CA GLU A 72 0.43 -4.44 -12.02
C GLU A 72 1.34 -3.63 -12.96
N THR A 73 1.23 -2.30 -12.91
CA THR A 73 2.05 -1.39 -13.73
C THR A 73 3.55 -1.55 -13.44
N ARG A 74 3.91 -1.85 -12.19
CA ARG A 74 5.30 -2.09 -11.76
C ARG A 74 5.73 -3.56 -11.90
N GLY A 75 4.87 -4.45 -12.39
CA GLY A 75 5.18 -5.87 -12.55
C GLY A 75 5.33 -6.64 -11.23
N VAL A 76 4.75 -6.12 -10.14
CA VAL A 76 4.81 -6.70 -8.80
C VAL A 76 3.69 -7.71 -8.62
N LYS A 77 4.01 -8.84 -7.99
CA LYS A 77 3.03 -9.85 -7.57
C LYS A 77 3.19 -10.10 -6.07
N PRO A 78 2.08 -10.30 -5.33
CA PRO A 78 2.13 -10.83 -3.98
C PRO A 78 2.72 -12.25 -3.93
#